data_AF-A0A7V2WLI6-F1
#
_entry.id   AF-A0A7V2WLI6-F1
#
_cell.length_a   1.000
_cell.length_b   1.000
_cell.length_c   1.000
_cell.angle_alpha   90.00
_cell.angle_beta   90.00
_cell.angle_gamma   90.00
#
_symmetry.space_group_name_H-M   'P 1'
#
loop_
_entity.id
_entity.type
_entity.pdbx_description
1 polymer ?
#
loop_
_entity_poly.entity_id
_entity_poly.type
_entity_poly.pdbx_seq_one_letter_code
_entity_poly.pdbx_strand_id
1 'polypeptide(L)'
;MWKKISDYFSTSILTGGLLTALAGSAFLYLAHWGLSNRLLESLLALCFFALLLSGDRRRWFWSGFFLGLLWFHWIGISFLHYGHPWAIPFVDLAIALIYGLYFWITAVIAEWIGQRIGHWTKTPSNSSSIFHLPSSILSRRKDFSVKGFIVSLRPAKNEDLIVTLL
;
A
#
# COMPACT_ATOMS: atom_id res chain seq x y z
N MET A 1 -28.58 1.48 11.96
CA MET A 1 -27.17 1.38 12.37
C MET A 1 -26.41 2.54 11.73
N TRP A 2 -26.20 3.64 12.45
CA TRP A 2 -25.57 4.84 11.90
C TRP A 2 -24.05 4.71 11.98
N LYS A 3 -23.34 4.77 10.84
CA LYS A 3 -21.88 4.88 10.83
C LYS A 3 -21.49 6.26 11.38
N LYS A 4 -20.69 6.28 12.45
CA LYS A 4 -20.18 7.52 13.02
C LYS A 4 -19.23 8.20 12.03
N ILE A 5 -19.44 9.50 11.79
CA ILE A 5 -18.56 10.33 10.96
C ILE A 5 -17.11 10.36 11.51
N SER A 6 -16.92 10.11 12.81
CA SER A 6 -15.61 10.08 13.46
C SER A 6 -14.67 8.99 12.93
N ASP A 7 -15.19 7.90 12.36
CA ASP A 7 -14.35 6.85 11.77
C ASP A 7 -13.68 7.29 10.45
N TYR A 8 -14.13 8.41 9.88
CA TYR A 8 -13.52 8.99 8.68
C TYR A 8 -12.34 9.91 9.00
N PHE A 9 -12.33 10.47 10.22
CA PHE A 9 -11.26 11.32 10.77
C PHE A 9 -10.43 10.56 11.81
N SER A 10 -10.03 9.33 11.49
CA SER A 10 -9.05 8.64 12.34
C SER A 10 -7.69 9.33 12.20
N THR A 11 -7.10 9.77 13.32
CA THR A 11 -5.80 10.45 13.36
C THR A 11 -4.72 9.67 12.58
N SER A 12 -4.76 8.34 12.64
CA SER A 12 -3.84 7.46 11.92
C SER A 12 -3.91 7.59 10.38
N ILE A 13 -5.09 7.86 9.82
CA ILE A 13 -5.28 8.04 8.37
C ILE A 13 -4.72 9.37 7.93
N LEU A 14 -5.00 10.43 8.70
CA LEU A 14 -4.56 11.78 8.39
C LEU A 14 -3.03 11.90 8.52
N THR A 15 -2.47 11.42 9.62
CA THR A 15 -1.01 11.40 9.83
C THR A 15 -0.30 10.53 8.81
N GLY A 16 -0.90 9.40 8.41
CA GLY A 16 -0.37 8.56 7.33
C GLY A 16 -0.29 9.31 5.99
N GLY A 17 -1.37 9.98 5.59
CA GLY A 17 -1.39 10.79 4.37
C GLY A 17 -0.40 11.96 4.41
N LEU A 18 -0.29 12.64 5.56
CA LEU A 18 0.67 13.71 5.79
C LEU A 18 2.13 13.22 5.69
N LEU A 19 2.44 12.06 6.28
CA LEU A 19 3.78 11.48 6.21
C LEU A 19 4.16 11.11 4.77
N THR A 20 3.21 10.57 4.00
CA THR A 20 3.40 10.31 2.58
C THR A 20 3.67 11.62 1.83
N ALA A 21 2.84 12.64 2.01
CA ALA A 21 3.06 13.95 1.39
C ALA A 21 4.41 14.59 1.76
N LEU A 22 4.82 14.48 3.02
CA LEU A 22 6.13 14.93 3.50
C LEU A 22 7.26 14.16 2.82
N ALA A 23 7.18 12.85 2.68
CA ALA A 23 8.20 12.07 1.98
C ALA A 23 8.32 12.49 0.50
N GLY A 24 7.19 12.73 -0.18
CA GLY A 24 7.16 13.20 -1.57
C GLY A 24 7.73 14.60 -1.73
N SER A 25 7.40 15.51 -0.82
CA SER A 25 7.87 16.91 -0.87
C SER A 25 9.31 17.08 -0.35
N ALA A 26 9.74 16.25 0.60
CA ALA A 26 11.07 16.35 1.21
C ALA A 26 12.20 16.13 0.20
N PHE A 27 12.01 15.24 -0.77
CA PHE A 27 12.97 15.04 -1.86
C PHE A 27 13.21 16.36 -2.61
N LEU A 28 12.14 17.07 -2.95
CA LEU A 28 12.24 18.30 -3.71
C LEU A 28 12.85 19.45 -2.90
N TYR A 29 12.51 19.57 -1.62
CA TYR A 29 13.10 20.60 -0.74
C TYR A 29 14.58 20.35 -0.44
N LEU A 30 15.01 19.09 -0.32
CA LEU A 30 16.42 18.75 -0.20
C LEU A 30 17.22 19.21 -1.42
N ALA A 31 16.67 19.03 -2.62
CA ALA A 31 17.27 19.52 -3.86
C ALA A 31 17.37 21.06 -3.87
N HIS A 32 16.34 21.76 -3.37
CA HIS A 32 16.34 23.22 -3.28
C HIS A 32 17.42 23.79 -2.34
N TRP A 33 17.72 23.11 -1.23
CA TRP A 33 18.76 23.53 -0.28
C TRP A 33 20.19 23.13 -0.66
N GLY A 34 20.40 22.57 -1.85
CA GLY A 34 21.73 22.21 -2.35
C GLY A 34 22.33 20.95 -1.72
N LEU A 35 21.54 20.19 -0.95
CA LEU A 35 21.88 18.85 -0.45
C LEU A 35 21.53 17.78 -1.51
N SER A 36 21.98 18.01 -2.76
CA SER A 36 21.59 17.20 -3.94
C SER A 36 22.34 15.88 -4.04
N ASN A 37 22.08 14.97 -3.10
CA ASN A 37 22.57 13.60 -3.18
C ASN A 37 21.56 12.74 -3.95
N ARG A 38 21.83 12.46 -5.23
CA ARG A 38 20.94 11.66 -6.13
C ARG A 38 20.41 10.35 -5.51
N LEU A 39 21.21 9.71 -4.65
CA LEU A 39 20.80 8.49 -3.95
C LEU A 39 19.70 8.76 -2.92
N LEU A 40 19.87 9.80 -2.10
CA LEU A 40 18.93 10.14 -1.02
C LEU A 40 17.59 10.60 -1.60
N GLU A 41 17.68 11.40 -2.65
CA GLU A 41 16.58 11.86 -3.50
C GLU A 41 15.75 10.69 -4.06
N SER A 42 16.42 9.72 -4.68
CA SER A 42 15.77 8.54 -5.24
C SER A 42 15.16 7.65 -4.16
N LEU A 43 15.83 7.50 -3.01
CA LEU A 43 15.31 6.72 -1.88
C LEU A 43 14.05 7.37 -1.27
N LEU A 44 14.01 8.70 -1.15
CA LEU A 44 12.80 9.39 -0.68
C LEU A 44 11.65 9.26 -1.68
N ALA A 45 11.92 9.40 -2.98
CA ALA A 45 10.92 9.19 -4.01
C ALA A 45 10.37 7.75 -3.99
N LEU A 46 11.24 6.76 -3.79
CA LEU A 46 10.85 5.36 -3.66
C LEU A 46 10.03 5.12 -2.39
N CYS A 47 10.44 5.72 -1.26
CA CYS A 47 9.74 5.65 0.02
C CYS A 47 8.33 6.27 -0.10
N PHE A 48 8.22 7.43 -0.74
CA PHE A 48 6.93 8.06 -1.07
C PHE A 48 6.02 7.09 -1.83
N PHE A 49 6.53 6.46 -2.89
CA PHE A 49 5.76 5.54 -3.71
C PHE A 49 5.34 4.29 -2.93
N ALA A 50 6.23 3.72 -2.12
CA ALA A 50 5.95 2.57 -1.28
C ALA A 50 4.88 2.86 -0.21
N LEU A 51 4.97 4.02 0.45
CA LEU A 51 3.97 4.47 1.43
C LEU A 51 2.62 4.74 0.77
N LEU A 52 2.63 5.32 -0.44
CA LEU A 52 1.43 5.58 -1.20
C LEU A 52 0.69 4.28 -1.53
N LEU A 53 1.40 3.29 -2.08
CA LEU A 53 0.80 2.00 -2.46
C LEU A 53 0.30 1.18 -1.26
N SER A 54 0.90 1.36 -0.08
CA SER A 54 0.48 0.66 1.15
C SER A 54 -0.75 1.27 1.83
N GLY A 55 -1.23 2.43 1.35
CA GLY A 55 -2.33 3.17 1.97
C GLY A 55 -3.72 2.79 1.47
N ASP A 56 -4.72 2.94 2.33
CA ASP A 56 -6.14 2.86 1.94
C ASP A 56 -6.55 3.99 0.98
N ARG A 57 -7.66 3.82 0.24
CA ARG A 57 -8.26 4.86 -0.63
C ARG A 57 -8.37 6.24 0.03
N ARG A 58 -8.67 6.27 1.33
CA ARG A 58 -8.78 7.52 2.11
C ARG A 58 -7.42 8.18 2.33
N ARG A 59 -6.37 7.39 2.58
CA ARG A 59 -5.00 7.88 2.75
C ARG A 59 -4.48 8.50 1.44
N TRP A 60 -4.87 7.97 0.30
CA TRP A 60 -4.51 8.50 -1.03
C TRP A 60 -5.09 9.91 -1.27
N PHE A 61 -6.35 10.13 -0.89
CA PHE A 61 -6.95 11.47 -1.01
C PHE A 61 -6.21 12.48 -0.12
N TRP A 62 -5.97 12.14 1.15
CA TRP A 62 -5.28 13.03 2.08
C TRP A 62 -3.81 13.24 1.69
N SER A 63 -3.11 12.22 1.18
CA SER A 63 -1.75 12.38 0.68
C SER A 63 -1.71 13.32 -0.52
N GLY A 64 -2.63 13.18 -1.49
CA GLY A 64 -2.74 14.10 -2.63
C GLY A 64 -3.06 15.54 -2.21
N PHE A 65 -3.95 15.73 -1.23
CA PHE A 65 -4.28 17.05 -0.69
C PHE A 65 -3.09 17.75 -0.03
N PHE A 66 -2.40 17.07 0.90
CA PHE A 66 -1.23 17.64 1.58
C PHE A 66 -0.03 17.79 0.64
N LEU A 67 0.14 16.87 -0.30
CA LEU A 67 1.16 16.97 -1.32
C LEU A 67 0.88 18.18 -2.21
N GLY A 68 -0.38 18.44 -2.57
CA GLY A 68 -0.76 19.63 -3.31
C GLY A 68 -0.42 20.93 -2.58
N LEU A 69 -0.67 20.99 -1.27
CA LEU A 69 -0.32 22.14 -0.43
C LEU A 69 1.20 22.34 -0.31
N LEU A 70 1.94 21.30 0.06
CA LEU A 70 3.39 21.40 0.30
C LEU A 70 4.15 21.59 -1.01
N TRP A 71 3.76 20.84 -2.04
CA TRP A 71 4.48 20.82 -3.30
C TRP A 71 4.15 22.07 -4.12
N PHE A 72 2.90 22.48 -4.29
CA PHE A 72 2.60 23.59 -5.22
C PHE A 72 2.52 24.97 -4.58
N HIS A 73 2.90 25.13 -3.31
CA HIS A 73 2.91 26.42 -2.63
C HIS A 73 3.72 27.51 -3.36
N TRP A 74 4.78 27.14 -4.09
CA TRP A 74 5.53 28.11 -4.90
C TRP A 74 4.71 28.76 -6.03
N ILE A 75 3.64 28.10 -6.50
CA ILE A 75 2.73 28.69 -7.49
C ILE A 75 2.01 29.86 -6.81
N GLY A 76 1.57 29.69 -5.56
CA GLY A 76 1.03 30.76 -4.73
C GLY A 76 2.02 31.91 -4.55
N ILE A 77 3.30 31.62 -4.28
CA ILE A 77 4.35 32.65 -4.14
C ILE A 77 4.46 33.54 -5.38
N SER A 78 4.11 33.05 -6.57
CA SER A 78 4.09 33.86 -7.79
C SER A 78 3.11 35.04 -7.71
N PHE A 79 2.01 34.93 -6.97
CA PHE A 79 1.01 35.99 -6.80
C PHE A 79 1.50 37.18 -5.96
N LEU A 80 2.59 37.02 -5.19
CA LEU A 80 3.23 38.15 -4.52
C LEU A 80 3.73 39.20 -5.54
N HIS A 81 4.27 38.75 -6.68
CA HIS A 81 4.81 39.64 -7.71
C HIS A 81 3.73 40.47 -8.39
N TYR A 82 2.49 39.96 -8.41
CA TYR A 82 1.33 40.65 -8.97
C TYR A 82 0.61 41.56 -7.95
N GLY A 83 1.12 41.67 -6.72
CA GLY A 83 0.52 42.50 -5.68
C GLY A 83 -0.77 41.94 -5.08
N HIS A 84 -1.03 40.63 -5.23
CA HIS A 84 -2.24 39.97 -4.73
C HIS A 84 -1.90 38.90 -3.67
N PRO A 85 -1.31 39.25 -2.51
CA PRO A 85 -0.93 38.28 -1.48
C PRO A 85 -2.14 37.60 -0.83
N TRP A 86 -3.32 38.22 -0.87
CA TRP A 86 -4.55 37.64 -0.34
C TRP A 86 -5.04 36.43 -1.16
N ALA A 87 -4.64 36.30 -2.43
CA ALA A 87 -5.05 35.21 -3.31
C ALA A 87 -4.28 33.90 -3.07
N ILE A 88 -3.10 33.98 -2.43
CA ILE A 88 -2.21 32.84 -2.16
C ILE A 88 -2.95 31.66 -1.49
N PRO A 89 -3.61 31.83 -0.32
CA PRO A 89 -4.27 30.71 0.35
C PRO A 89 -5.42 30.13 -0.46
N PHE A 90 -6.10 30.93 -1.30
CA PHE A 90 -7.18 30.44 -2.15
C PHE A 90 -6.65 29.60 -3.30
N VAL A 91 -5.56 30.03 -3.93
CA VAL A 91 -4.89 29.29 -5.00
C VAL A 91 -4.31 27.99 -4.48
N ASP A 92 -3.60 28.03 -3.35
CA ASP A 92 -3.02 26.83 -2.73
C ASP A 92 -4.10 25.83 -2.32
N LEU A 93 -5.21 26.30 -1.76
CA LEU A 93 -6.34 25.44 -1.41
C LEU A 93 -7.02 24.83 -2.65
N ALA A 94 -7.18 25.61 -3.72
CA ALA A 94 -7.76 25.12 -4.97
C ALA A 94 -6.88 24.04 -5.60
N ILE A 95 -5.55 24.27 -5.65
CA ILE A 95 -4.59 23.29 -6.18
C ILE A 95 -4.59 22.03 -5.31
N ALA A 96 -4.55 22.18 -3.98
CA ALA A 96 -4.63 21.06 -3.06
C ALA A 96 -5.87 20.18 -3.27
N LEU A 97 -7.02 20.81 -3.52
CA LEU A 97 -8.27 20.11 -3.76
C LEU A 97 -8.27 19.39 -5.11
N ILE A 98 -7.72 20.00 -6.16
CA ILE A 98 -7.54 19.37 -7.48
C ILE A 98 -6.64 18.13 -7.37
N TYR A 99 -5.51 18.23 -6.67
CA TYR A 99 -4.59 17.09 -6.50
C TYR A 99 -5.16 16.00 -5.59
N GLY A 100 -5.89 16.38 -4.52
CA GLY A 100 -6.63 15.42 -3.70
C GLY A 100 -7.64 14.63 -4.55
N LEU A 101 -8.38 15.31 -5.43
CA LEU A 101 -9.32 14.66 -6.34
C LEU A 101 -8.61 13.77 -7.36
N TYR A 102 -7.47 14.22 -7.90
CA TYR A 102 -6.66 13.43 -8.83
C TYR A 102 -6.24 12.09 -8.21
N PHE A 103 -5.72 12.12 -6.99
CA PHE A 103 -5.32 10.91 -6.26
C PHE A 103 -6.51 10.02 -5.87
N TRP A 104 -7.67 10.61 -5.65
CA TRP A 104 -8.88 9.83 -5.40
C TRP A 104 -9.34 9.08 -6.66
N ILE A 105 -9.29 9.74 -7.82
CA ILE A 105 -9.61 9.11 -9.11
C ILE A 105 -8.63 7.98 -9.40
N THR A 106 -7.32 8.18 -9.19
CA THR A 106 -6.33 7.12 -9.39
C THR A 106 -6.55 5.94 -8.44
N ALA A 107 -6.93 6.19 -7.18
CA ALA A 107 -7.26 5.13 -6.24
C ALA A 107 -8.51 4.34 -6.67
N VAL A 108 -9.55 5.02 -7.15
CA VAL A 108 -10.76 4.37 -7.69
C VAL A 108 -10.43 3.50 -8.91
N ILE A 109 -9.59 4.02 -9.81
CA ILE A 109 -9.12 3.28 -10.98
C ILE A 109 -8.31 2.05 -10.53
N ALA A 110 -7.40 2.21 -9.57
CA ALA A 110 -6.57 1.12 -9.06
C ALA A 110 -7.42 -0.02 -8.46
N GLU A 111 -8.46 0.30 -7.70
CA GLU A 111 -9.38 -0.71 -7.18
C GLU A 111 -10.25 -1.35 -8.26
N TRP A 112 -10.72 -0.56 -9.23
CA TRP A 112 -11.48 -1.08 -10.37
C TRP A 112 -10.66 -2.09 -11.18
N ILE A 113 -9.39 -1.77 -11.43
CA ILE A 113 -8.41 -2.67 -12.07
C ILE A 113 -8.16 -3.90 -11.17
N GLY A 114 -7.95 -3.69 -9.87
CA GLY A 114 -7.72 -4.76 -8.90
C GLY A 114 -8.86 -5.77 -8.85
N GLN A 115 -10.12 -5.33 -8.94
CA GLN A 115 -11.28 -6.22 -9.01
C GLN A 115 -11.34 -7.02 -10.32
N ARG A 116 -10.97 -6.39 -11.45
CA ARG A 116 -10.93 -7.05 -12.77
C ARG A 116 -9.83 -8.13 -12.83
N ILE A 117 -8.69 -7.85 -12.22
CA ILE A 117 -7.54 -8.78 -12.15
C ILE A 117 -7.75 -9.86 -11.08
N GLY A 118 -8.37 -9.51 -9.94
CA GLY A 118 -8.59 -10.38 -8.78
C GLY A 118 -9.51 -11.58 -9.02
N HIS A 119 -10.15 -11.68 -10.19
CA HIS A 119 -10.79 -12.93 -10.59
C HIS A 119 -9.77 -14.08 -10.78
N TRP A 120 -8.48 -13.77 -11.02
CA TRP A 120 -7.41 -14.76 -11.16
C TRP A 120 -6.76 -15.18 -9.83
N THR A 121 -6.99 -14.47 -8.72
CA THR A 121 -6.29 -14.69 -7.44
C THR A 121 -7.18 -15.20 -6.31
N LYS A 122 -8.39 -15.69 -6.62
CA LYS A 122 -9.12 -16.56 -5.70
C LYS A 122 -8.43 -17.93 -5.62
N THR A 123 -7.22 -17.98 -5.08
CA THR A 123 -6.69 -19.23 -4.54
C THR A 123 -7.65 -19.61 -3.41
N PRO A 124 -8.32 -20.77 -3.47
CA PRO A 124 -9.20 -21.17 -2.39
C PRO A 124 -8.38 -21.22 -1.10
N SER A 125 -8.76 -20.38 -0.15
CA SER A 125 -8.42 -20.51 1.27
C SER A 125 -9.12 -21.76 1.82
N ASN A 126 -8.80 -22.92 1.28
CA ASN A 126 -9.25 -24.21 1.75
C ASN A 126 -8.13 -25.24 1.52
N SER A 127 -6.99 -25.03 2.18
CA SER A 127 -5.90 -26.02 2.23
C SER A 127 -6.21 -27.16 3.22
N SER A 128 -7.47 -27.59 3.28
CA SER A 128 -7.92 -28.82 3.94
C SER A 128 -8.51 -29.83 2.95
N SER A 129 -8.38 -29.58 1.64
CA SER A 129 -8.54 -30.64 0.65
C SER A 129 -7.33 -31.58 0.73
N ILE A 130 -7.43 -32.47 1.72
CA ILE A 130 -6.85 -33.79 1.79
C ILE A 130 -6.52 -34.26 0.37
N PHE A 131 -5.24 -34.27 0.05
CA PHE A 131 -4.74 -34.91 -1.16
C PHE A 131 -4.97 -36.40 -0.96
N HIS A 132 -6.11 -36.92 -1.43
CA HIS A 132 -6.41 -38.35 -1.45
C HIS A 132 -5.42 -39.01 -2.43
N LEU A 133 -4.27 -39.41 -1.90
CA LEU A 133 -3.36 -40.31 -2.58
C LEU A 133 -4.06 -41.67 -2.69
N PRO A 134 -4.35 -42.17 -3.91
CA PRO A 134 -4.83 -43.53 -4.05
C PRO A 134 -3.79 -44.49 -3.47
N SER A 135 -4.25 -45.49 -2.72
CA SER A 135 -3.43 -46.50 -2.04
C SER A 135 -2.51 -47.29 -2.99
N SER A 136 -2.74 -47.23 -4.31
CA SER A 136 -1.86 -47.78 -5.35
C SER A 136 -0.50 -47.07 -5.46
N ILE A 137 -0.37 -45.82 -5.00
CA ILE A 137 0.88 -45.04 -5.06
C ILE A 137 1.78 -45.34 -3.84
N LEU A 138 1.20 -45.77 -2.71
CA LEU A 138 1.93 -46.09 -1.49
C LEU A 138 2.76 -47.38 -1.59
N SER A 139 2.43 -48.29 -2.51
CA SER A 139 3.24 -49.50 -2.74
C SER A 139 4.50 -49.24 -3.58
N ARG A 140 4.60 -48.08 -4.23
CA ARG A 140 5.69 -47.72 -5.18
C ARG A 140 6.63 -46.62 -4.66
N ARG A 141 6.64 -46.35 -3.35
CA ARG A 141 7.57 -45.36 -2.76
C ARG A 141 8.19 -45.93 -1.49
N LYS A 142 9.13 -46.87 -1.64
CA LYS A 142 10.02 -47.33 -0.55
C LYS A 142 11.41 -46.70 -0.60
N ASP A 143 11.65 -45.81 -1.55
CA ASP A 143 12.99 -45.37 -1.93
C ASP A 143 12.95 -43.92 -2.42
N PHE A 144 12.45 -43.01 -1.58
CA PHE A 144 12.72 -41.58 -1.79
C PHE A 144 13.26 -40.98 -0.50
N SER A 145 14.52 -41.29 -0.23
CA SER A 145 15.35 -40.57 0.73
C SER A 145 15.91 -39.33 0.03
N VAL A 146 15.21 -38.21 0.16
CA VAL A 146 15.77 -36.90 -0.15
C VAL A 146 16.18 -36.25 1.15
N LYS A 147 17.49 -36.00 1.23
CA LYS A 147 18.24 -35.25 2.23
C LYS A 147 17.38 -34.29 3.06
N GLY A 148 17.27 -34.58 4.35
CA GLY A 148 17.12 -33.55 5.39
C GLY A 148 15.75 -33.40 6.05
N PHE A 149 14.69 -34.11 5.63
CA PHE A 149 13.38 -33.99 6.26
C PHE A 149 12.96 -35.31 6.92
N ILE A 150 13.19 -35.43 8.23
CA ILE A 150 12.71 -36.55 9.04
C ILE A 150 11.22 -36.33 9.28
N VAL A 151 10.37 -36.95 8.46
CA VAL A 151 8.94 -37.08 8.75
C VAL A 151 8.78 -38.19 9.78
N SER A 152 8.61 -37.83 11.04
CA SER A 152 8.26 -38.79 12.10
C SER A 152 6.78 -39.14 11.98
N LEU A 153 6.49 -40.32 11.42
CA LEU A 153 5.15 -40.89 11.43
C LEU A 153 4.85 -41.42 12.84
N ARG A 154 4.16 -40.62 13.66
CA ARG A 154 3.59 -41.08 14.93
C ARG A 154 2.40 -42.00 14.61
N PRO A 155 2.39 -43.28 15.03
CA PRO A 155 1.23 -44.14 14.83
C PRO A 155 0.08 -43.64 15.70
N ALA A 156 -0.94 -43.05 15.07
CA ALA A 156 -2.21 -42.75 15.71
C ALA A 156 -3.02 -44.06 15.82
N LYS A 157 -3.29 -44.44 17.07
CA LYS A 157 -4.25 -45.47 17.44
C LYS A 157 -5.64 -44.93 17.10
N ASN A 158 -6.30 -45.52 16.11
CA ASN A 158 -7.56 -45.09 15.46
C ASN A 158 -7.31 -44.32 14.14
N GLU A 159 -8.05 -44.70 13.10
CA GLU A 159 -7.74 -44.60 11.66
C GLU A 159 -7.65 -43.18 11.04
N ASP A 160 -7.24 -42.16 11.78
CA ASP A 160 -7.09 -40.79 11.27
C ASP A 160 -5.67 -40.25 11.53
N LEU A 161 -4.79 -40.40 10.54
CA LEU A 161 -3.44 -39.84 10.55
C LEU A 161 -3.47 -38.34 10.22
N ILE A 162 -3.30 -37.50 11.24
CA ILE A 162 -3.10 -36.05 11.11
C ILE A 162 -1.62 -35.79 10.76
N VAL A 163 -1.38 -35.17 9.61
CA VAL A 163 -0.05 -34.69 9.21
C VAL A 163 0.09 -33.23 9.66
N THR A 164 0.78 -33.01 10.78
CA THR A 164 1.18 -31.66 11.22
C THR A 164 2.60 -31.39 10.73
N LEU A 165 2.75 -30.47 9.76
CA LEU A 165 4.05 -29.97 9.34
C LEU A 165 4.62 -29.05 10.44
N LEU A 166 5.87 -29.30 10.84
CA LEU A 166 6.70 -28.41 11.64
C LEU A 166 7.84 -27.91 10.74
#